data_AF-A0A2E1N092-F1
#
_entry.id   AF-A0A2E1N092-F1
#
_cell.length_a   1.000
_cell.length_b   1.000
_cell.length_c   1.000
_cell.angle_alpha   90.00
_cell.angle_beta   90.00
_cell.angle_gamma   90.00
#
_symmetry.space_group_name_H-M   'P 1'
#
loop_
_entity.id
_entity.type
_entity.pdbx_description
1 polymer ?
#
loop_
_entity_poly.entity_id
_entity_poly.type
_entity_poly.pdbx_seq_one_letter_code
_entity_poly.pdbx_strand_id
1 'polypeptide(L)' 'MLSFFQKKTIQQAILKEVSRGGQVFFVHNKVQNIRSLVSLIQEVCPFVSVDFLHGQEKGVAIEKKNGSFYFKKTRCFGCF' A
#
# COMPACT_ATOMS: atom_id res chain seq x y z
N MET A 1 18.79 11.94 -5.88
CA MET A 1 17.96 12.97 -5.21
C MET A 1 17.06 12.23 -4.21
N LEU A 2 17.41 12.26 -2.92
CA LEU A 2 16.58 11.64 -1.88
C LEU A 2 15.31 12.48 -1.72
N SER A 3 14.20 12.01 -2.25
CA SER A 3 12.91 12.66 -2.04
C SER A 3 12.51 12.42 -0.57
N PHE A 4 12.53 13.49 0.22
CA PHE A 4 11.87 13.51 1.53
C PHE A 4 10.42 13.02 1.38
N PHE A 5 9.88 12.44 2.44
CA PHE A 5 8.52 11.89 2.51
C PHE A 5 7.48 13.00 2.25
N GLN A 6 7.21 13.30 0.98
CA GLN A 6 6.23 14.29 0.57
C GLN A 6 4.97 13.59 0.07
N LYS A 7 3.83 13.92 0.69
CA LYS A 7 2.51 13.36 0.35
C LYS A 7 2.22 13.44 -1.16
N LYS A 8 2.56 14.56 -1.81
CA LYS A 8 2.39 14.77 -3.26
C LYS A 8 3.21 13.79 -4.10
N THR A 9 4.46 13.54 -3.74
CA THR A 9 5.33 12.61 -4.48
C THR A 9 4.79 11.19 -4.40
N ILE A 10 4.31 10.78 -3.23
CA ILE A 10 3.68 9.46 -3.02
C ILE A 10 2.40 9.36 -3.87
N GLN A 11 1.54 10.37 -3.83
CA GLN A 11 0.33 10.42 -4.65
C GLN A 11 0.63 10.23 -6.13
N GLN A 12 1.57 11.03 -6.66
CA GLN A 12 1.92 11.00 -8.07
C GLN A 12 2.51 9.66 -8.47
N ALA A 13 3.39 9.08 -7.64
CA ALA A 13 3.96 7.77 -7.89
C ALA A 13 2.87 6.68 -7.94
N ILE A 14 1.94 6.70 -6.98
CA ILE A 14 0.83 5.75 -6.93
C ILE A 14 -0.07 5.88 -8.15
N LEU A 15 -0.56 7.09 -8.44
CA LEU A 15 -1.47 7.33 -9.55
C LEU A 15 -0.83 6.99 -10.91
N LYS A 16 0.47 7.26 -11.06
CA LYS A 16 1.21 6.91 -12.27
C LYS A 16 1.23 5.41 -12.52
N GLU A 17 1.44 4.60 -11.48
CA GLU A 17 1.49 3.14 -11.65
C GLU A 17 0.09 2.52 -11.76
N VAL A 18 -0.86 3.02 -10.97
CA VAL A 18 -2.26 2.58 -11.01
C VAL A 18 -2.93 2.91 -12.36
N SER A 19 -2.62 4.06 -12.96
CA SER A 19 -3.15 4.44 -14.28
C SER A 19 -2.63 3.55 -15.42
N ARG A 20 -1.47 2.89 -15.24
CA ARG A 20 -0.93 1.87 -16.16
C ARG A 20 -1.53 0.48 -15.93
N GLY A 21 -2.46 0.33 -14.98
CA GLY A 21 -3.03 -0.96 -14.59
C GLY A 21 -2.09 -1.83 -13.74
N GLY A 22 -1.02 -1.21 -13.21
CA GLY A 22 -0.05 -1.81 -12.31
C GLY A 22 -0.50 -1.79 -10.85
N GLN A 23 0.40 -2.23 -9.97
CA GLN A 23 0.19 -2.32 -8.53
C GLN A 23 1.41 -1.76 -7.81
N VAL A 24 1.19 -1.17 -6.64
CA VAL A 24 2.23 -0.51 -5.87
C VAL A 24 2.46 -1.26 -4.57
N PHE A 25 3.72 -1.61 -4.31
CA PHE A 25 4.15 -2.25 -3.09
C PHE A 25 4.93 -1.25 -2.23
N PHE A 26 4.52 -1.05 -0.98
CA PHE A 26 5.17 -0.21 0.00
C PHE A 26 5.87 -1.08 1.04
N VAL A 27 7.18 -0.92 1.18
CA VAL A 27 7.95 -1.52 2.28
C VAL A 27 8.07 -0.48 3.38
N HIS A 28 7.65 -0.83 4.60
CA HIS A 28 7.80 0.03 5.76
C HIS A 28 8.39 -0.75 6.94
N ASN A 29 9.37 -0.16 7.65
CA ASN A 29 10.14 -0.85 8.71
C ASN A 29 9.66 -0.55 10.14
N LYS A 30 8.62 0.28 10.36
CA LYS A 30 7.94 0.42 11.68
C LYS A 30 6.44 0.09 11.70
N VAL A 31 6.05 -1.01 12.35
CA VAL A 31 4.69 -1.54 12.16
C VAL A 31 3.61 -0.70 12.81
N GLN A 32 3.99 0.02 13.87
CA GLN A 32 3.15 0.96 14.60
C GLN A 32 2.57 2.05 13.69
N ASN A 33 3.26 2.38 12.59
CA ASN A 33 2.90 3.46 11.69
C ASN A 33 2.20 2.99 10.41
N ILE A 34 2.07 1.67 10.18
CA ILE A 34 1.53 1.16 8.91
C ILE A 34 0.06 1.54 8.73
N ARG A 35 -0.73 1.53 9.81
CA ARG A 35 -2.14 1.97 9.77
C ARG A 35 -2.25 3.44 9.41
N SER A 36 -1.43 4.29 10.02
CA SER A 36 -1.38 5.73 9.71
C SER A 36 -0.96 5.98 8.27
N LEU A 37 -0.03 5.18 7.74
CA LEU A 37 0.39 5.24 6.34
C LEU A 37 -0.76 4.85 5.39
N VAL A 38 -1.49 3.78 5.71
CA VAL A 38 -2.65 3.33 4.92
C VAL A 38 -3.73 4.42 4.93
N SER A 39 -4.06 4.97 6.11
CA SER A 39 -5.01 6.08 6.21
C SER A 39 -4.57 7.30 5.39
N LEU A 40 -3.28 7.64 5.43
CA LEU A 40 -2.71 8.73 4.64
C LEU A 40 -2.84 8.47 3.13
N ILE A 41 -2.51 7.25 2.67
CA ILE A 41 -2.62 6.89 1.25
C ILE A 41 -4.09 6.94 0.83
N GLN A 42 -5.01 6.48 1.67
CA GLN A 42 -6.43 6.47 1.37
C GLN A 42 -7.05 7.86 1.35
N GLU A 43 -6.58 8.78 2.21
CA GLU A 43 -6.92 10.20 2.18
C GLU A 43 -6.47 10.85 0.87
N VAL A 44 -5.26 10.53 0.43
CA VAL A 44 -4.64 11.15 -0.75
C VAL A 44 -5.09 10.49 -2.07
N CYS A 45 -5.51 9.22 -2.03
CA CYS A 45 -5.93 8.43 -3.18
C CYS A 45 -7.20 7.62 -2.86
N PRO A 46 -8.38 8.27 -2.72
CA PRO A 46 -9.61 7.60 -2.28
C PRO A 46 -10.14 6.56 -3.27
N PHE A 47 -9.76 6.66 -4.55
CA PHE A 47 -10.17 5.75 -5.62
C PHE A 47 -9.28 4.51 -5.75
N VAL A 48 -8.27 4.38 -4.90
CA VAL A 48 -7.29 3.29 -4.93
C VAL A 48 -7.53 2.38 -3.74
N SER A 49 -7.73 1.09 -3.99
CA SER A 49 -7.85 0.09 -2.93
C SER A 49 -6.49 -0.15 -2.28
N VAL A 50 -6.39 0.16 -0.99
CA VAL A 50 -5.17 0.02 -0.17
C VAL A 50 -5.38 -1.06 0.88
N ASP A 51 -4.40 -1.93 1.07
CA ASP A 51 -4.37 -2.89 2.19
C ASP A 51 -2.94 -3.01 2.73
N PHE A 52 -2.79 -3.63 3.89
CA PHE A 52 -1.49 -3.89 4.49
C PHE A 52 -1.38 -5.29 5.10
N LEU A 53 -0.18 -5.84 5.06
CA LEU A 53 0.23 -7.04 5.77
C LEU A 53 1.08 -6.68 6.97
N HIS A 54 0.90 -7.48 8.02
CA HIS A 54 1.79 -7.49 9.16
C HIS A 54 2.23 -8.94 9.41
N GLY A 55 3.53 -9.19 9.49
CA GLY A 55 4.08 -10.54 9.74
C GLY A 55 3.64 -11.24 11.05
N GLN A 56 2.89 -10.57 11.93
CA GLN A 56 2.28 -11.16 13.13
C GLN A 56 0.81 -11.55 12.94
N GLU A 57 0.22 -11.27 11.77
CA GLU A 57 -1.12 -11.77 11.44
C GLU A 57 -1.10 -13.30 11.24
N LYS A 58 -2.24 -13.94 11.48
CA LYS A 58 -2.39 -15.38 11.24
C LYS A 58 -2.11 -15.69 9.77
N GLY A 59 -1.42 -16.80 9.48
CA GLY A 59 -1.06 -17.20 8.11
C GLY A 59 -2.25 -17.18 7.12
N VAL A 60 -3.43 -17.62 7.56
CA VAL A 60 -4.67 -17.57 6.75
C VAL A 60 -5.06 -16.14 6.33
N ALA A 61 -4.86 -15.16 7.21
CA ALA A 61 -5.11 -13.75 6.89
C ALA A 61 -4.07 -13.21 5.90
N ILE A 62 -2.80 -13.60 6.08
CA ILE A 62 -1.71 -13.24 5.17
C ILE A 62 -1.98 -13.77 3.77
N GLU A 63 -2.30 -15.06 3.63
CA GLU A 63 -2.61 -15.70 2.35
C GLU A 63 -3.80 -15.04 1.65
N LYS A 64 -4.87 -14.73 2.40
CA LYS A 64 -6.06 -14.06 1.85
C LYS A 64 -5.74 -12.67 1.29
N LYS A 65 -4.96 -11.88 2.04
CA LYS A 65 -4.53 -10.53 1.62
C LYS A 65 -3.57 -10.59 0.44
N ASN A 66 -2.61 -11.51 0.46
CA ASN A 66 -1.70 -11.75 -0.64
C ASN A 66 -2.47 -12.15 -1.91
N GLY A 67 -3.42 -13.09 -1.79
CA GLY A 67 -4.31 -13.47 -2.89
C GLY A 67 -5.11 -12.28 -3.44
N SER A 68 -5.65 -11.43 -2.56
CA SER A 68 -6.41 -10.23 -2.97
C SER A 68 -5.52 -9.22 -3.72
N PHE A 69 -4.24 -9.15 -3.39
CA PHE A 69 -3.25 -8.42 -4.16
C PHE A 69 -2.99 -9.08 -5.52
N TYR A 70 -2.72 -10.39 -5.58
CA TYR A 70 -2.51 -11.09 -6.87
C TYR A 70 -3.68 -10.92 -7.85
N PHE A 71 -4.92 -10.96 -7.37
CA PHE A 71 -6.11 -10.77 -8.19
C PHE A 71 -6.41 -9.30 -8.55
N LYS A 72 -5.49 -8.36 -8.29
CA LYS A 72 -5.64 -6.92 -8.55
C LYS A 72 -6.84 -6.25 -7.87
N LYS A 73 -7.42 -6.89 -6.85
CA LYS A 73 -8.48 -6.28 -6.02
C LYS A 73 -7.89 -5.18 -5.14
N THR A 74 -6.66 -5.37 -4.68
CA THR A 74 -5.88 -4.36 -3.98
C THR A 74 -4.82 -3.79 -4.92
N ARG A 75 -4.78 -2.46 -5.03
CA ARG A 75 -3.90 -1.73 -5.95
C ARG A 75 -2.64 -1.22 -5.25
N CYS A 76 -2.74 -0.92 -3.95
CA CYS A 76 -1.63 -0.52 -3.09
C CYS A 76 -1.51 -1.46 -1.91
N PHE A 77 -0.30 -1.95 -1.64
CA PHE A 77 -0.07 -2.97 -0.63
C PHE A 77 1.13 -2.62 0.24
N GLY A 78 0.90 -2.39 1.52
CA GLY A 78 1.95 -2.18 2.51
C GLY A 78 2.41 -3.50 3.10
N CYS A 79 3.72 -3.76 3.18
CA CYS A 79 4.25 -4.96 3.80
C CYS A 79 5.16 -4.62 4.98
N PHE A 80 5.07 -5.50 5.99
CA PHE A 80 5.90 -5.53 7.19
C PHE A 80 6.44 -6.91 7.46
#